data_AF-A0A836UZD1-F1
#
_entry.id   AF-A0A836UZD1-F1
#
_cell.length_a   1.000
_cell.length_b   1.000
_cell.length_c   1.000
_cell.angle_alpha   90.00
_cell.angle_beta   90.00
_cell.angle_gamma   90.00
#
_symmetry.space_group_name_H-M   'P 1'
#
loop_
_entity.id
_entity.type
_entity.pdbx_description
1 polymer ?
#
loop_
_entity_poly.entity_id
_entity_poly.type
_entity_poly.pdbx_seq_one_letter_code
_entity_poly.pdbx_strand_id
1 'polypeptide(L)'
;MSYTTNETVSCHHLRQPEYFTWRRMKSSGALLLGMLVLTYHSSSLSAPVVNMVAGEVERITVDNPADTWSGGTMVVGGQNIIIPRNLVMDLPANRLTLQQLFTNRPEGCPADETGLAKGDSCNGSFTGAVATILANRNDNGNVIAGDVFLDKATEAVTGIITYINYDEGYFRVNGSDGDPATGAMIRVNDPEGRHTHQTGLGCGGGANCSADSRYGVDPDNYTFTASTGYPMCIPSTFLRGPFDFDENHDFTIDPAETGLVAVGTKNGANDALCPETNRPNSASEPVADSRLFAPIQIGDHVNAEGNFETIGGATFLSAHTVHVSVNLATLEVDYQPDYLVFDEVEWDVAGYQNERARVLMIGFTSLPDPGIEVFAMHSDPATDSYQELIMGTTRGCDSPLAAGLGSCTA
;
A
#
# COMPACT_ATOMS: atom_id res chain seq x y z
N MET A 1 -6.21 -5.55 -14.50
CA MET A 1 -5.25 -6.43 -13.79
C MET A 1 -5.65 -6.34 -12.32
N SER A 2 -6.37 -7.35 -11.81
CA SER A 2 -6.97 -7.31 -10.46
C SER A 2 -5.89 -7.33 -9.39
N TYR A 3 -5.84 -6.29 -8.56
CA TYR A 3 -5.23 -6.42 -7.24
C TYR A 3 -6.30 -6.85 -6.26
N THR A 4 -6.17 -8.10 -5.83
CA THR A 4 -6.72 -8.62 -4.59
C THR A 4 -6.06 -7.90 -3.42
N THR A 5 -6.81 -7.08 -2.71
CA THR A 5 -6.54 -6.85 -1.30
C THR A 5 -6.81 -8.16 -0.56
N ASN A 6 -5.82 -9.05 -0.51
CA ASN A 6 -5.89 -10.28 0.29
C ASN A 6 -5.69 -9.93 1.78
N GLU A 7 -6.65 -9.21 2.37
CA GLU A 7 -6.88 -9.34 3.81
C GLU A 7 -7.49 -10.73 4.03
N THR A 8 -6.62 -11.71 4.24
CA THR A 8 -7.04 -13.08 4.51
C THR A 8 -7.36 -13.21 5.99
N VAL A 9 -8.57 -12.81 6.40
CA VAL A 9 -9.07 -13.17 7.74
C VAL A 9 -9.49 -14.65 7.72
N SER A 10 -8.54 -15.54 8.01
CA SER A 10 -8.82 -16.97 8.15
C SER A 10 -9.61 -17.24 9.44
N CYS A 11 -10.93 -17.37 9.31
CA CYS A 11 -11.78 -17.82 10.40
C CYS A 11 -11.79 -19.36 10.43
N HIS A 12 -10.88 -19.97 11.20
CA HIS A 12 -10.82 -21.42 11.38
C HIS A 12 -12.06 -21.95 12.13
N HIS A 13 -13.05 -22.47 11.39
CA HIS A 13 -14.06 -23.37 11.94
C HIS A 13 -13.46 -24.76 12.13
N LEU A 14 -13.03 -25.08 13.35
CA LEU A 14 -12.73 -26.45 13.74
C LEU A 14 -14.02 -27.28 13.72
N ARG A 15 -14.25 -28.01 12.62
CA ARG A 15 -15.21 -29.11 12.59
C ARG A 15 -14.73 -30.21 13.54
N GLN A 16 -15.49 -30.41 14.62
CA GLN A 16 -15.40 -31.61 15.45
C GLN A 16 -15.72 -32.85 14.58
N PRO A 17 -14.96 -33.95 14.67
CA PRO A 17 -15.25 -35.15 13.89
C PRO A 17 -16.44 -35.92 14.50
N GLU A 18 -17.39 -36.27 13.63
CA GLU A 18 -18.44 -37.24 13.91
C GLU A 18 -17.84 -38.63 14.13
N TYR A 19 -18.16 -39.28 15.27
CA TYR A 19 -18.12 -40.74 15.36
C TYR A 19 -19.26 -41.30 16.23
N PHE A 20 -19.92 -42.29 15.63
CA PHE A 20 -20.64 -43.43 16.19
C PHE A 20 -22.05 -43.28 16.81
N THR A 21 -23.01 -43.82 16.06
CA THR A 21 -24.37 -44.21 16.48
C THR A 21 -24.36 -45.59 17.15
N TRP A 22 -25.13 -45.78 18.23
CA TRP A 22 -26.33 -46.65 18.28
C TRP A 22 -26.85 -46.94 19.71
N ARG A 23 -28.18 -46.80 19.83
CA ARG A 23 -29.17 -47.57 20.63
C ARG A 23 -29.07 -47.63 22.17
N ARG A 24 -30.16 -47.12 22.76
CA ARG A 24 -30.68 -47.43 24.11
C ARG A 24 -30.80 -48.94 24.35
N MET A 25 -30.28 -49.40 25.48
CA MET A 25 -30.75 -50.58 26.20
C MET A 25 -31.12 -50.18 27.63
N LYS A 26 -32.31 -50.61 28.07
CA LYS A 26 -32.83 -50.43 29.44
C LYS A 26 -32.32 -51.55 30.35
N SER A 27 -32.33 -51.25 31.65
CA SER A 27 -32.47 -52.13 32.83
C SER A 27 -31.24 -52.49 33.67
N SER A 28 -31.34 -52.04 34.94
CA SER A 28 -31.08 -52.72 36.22
C SER A 28 -29.70 -53.30 36.56
N GLY A 29 -29.12 -52.81 37.66
CA GLY A 29 -28.09 -53.54 38.42
C GLY A 29 -27.22 -52.62 39.31
N ALA A 30 -27.38 -52.73 40.62
CA ALA A 30 -26.55 -52.04 41.61
C ALA A 30 -25.12 -52.61 41.68
N LEU A 31 -24.10 -51.75 41.81
CA LEU A 31 -22.80 -52.13 42.35
C LEU A 31 -22.02 -50.91 42.86
N LEU A 32 -21.66 -50.97 44.14
CA LEU A 32 -20.67 -50.13 44.82
C LEU A 32 -19.29 -50.32 44.19
N LEU A 33 -18.59 -49.25 43.82
CA LEU A 33 -17.14 -49.26 43.65
C LEU A 33 -16.55 -47.86 43.94
N GLY A 34 -15.45 -47.84 44.68
CA GLY A 34 -14.84 -46.65 45.28
C GLY A 34 -14.31 -45.61 44.28
N MET A 35 -14.45 -44.34 44.66
CA MET A 35 -13.84 -43.21 43.96
C MET A 35 -12.32 -43.22 44.16
N LEU A 36 -11.61 -43.69 43.14
CA LEU A 36 -10.22 -43.33 42.90
C LEU A 36 -10.24 -41.96 42.19
N VAL A 37 -9.84 -40.89 42.87
CA VAL A 37 -9.68 -39.56 42.25
C VAL A 37 -8.40 -39.59 41.41
N LEU A 38 -8.52 -39.97 40.14
CA LEU A 38 -7.54 -39.65 39.12
C LEU A 38 -7.61 -38.14 38.88
N THR A 39 -6.68 -37.38 39.47
CA THR A 39 -6.43 -36.00 39.05
C THR A 39 -5.87 -36.03 37.63
N TYR A 40 -6.76 -36.04 36.64
CA TYR A 40 -6.41 -35.61 35.30
C TYR A 40 -5.97 -34.16 35.40
N HIS A 41 -4.66 -33.93 35.28
CA HIS A 41 -4.17 -32.62 34.90
C HIS A 41 -4.56 -32.44 33.43
N SER A 42 -5.76 -31.90 33.22
CA SER A 42 -6.08 -31.27 31.96
C SER A 42 -5.11 -30.11 31.84
N SER A 43 -4.03 -30.27 31.08
CA SER A 43 -3.31 -29.12 30.54
C SER A 43 -4.33 -28.38 29.68
N SER A 44 -4.99 -27.37 30.24
CA SER A 44 -5.74 -26.43 29.44
C SER A 44 -4.72 -25.82 28.49
N LEU A 45 -4.81 -26.16 27.20
CA LEU A 45 -4.17 -25.36 26.16
C LEU A 45 -4.66 -23.93 26.40
N SER A 46 -3.73 -23.02 26.67
CA SER A 46 -4.08 -21.62 26.80
C SER A 46 -4.74 -21.23 25.48
N ALA A 47 -5.89 -20.57 25.55
CA ALA A 47 -6.50 -20.04 24.33
C ALA A 47 -5.47 -19.13 23.63
N PRO A 48 -5.37 -19.17 22.30
CA PRO A 48 -4.53 -18.21 21.58
C PRO A 48 -5.02 -16.81 21.96
N VAL A 49 -4.14 -16.04 22.60
CA VAL A 49 -4.38 -14.64 22.89
C VAL A 49 -3.75 -13.85 21.75
N VAL A 50 -4.60 -13.14 21.00
CA VAL A 50 -4.11 -12.13 20.06
C VAL A 50 -3.43 -11.05 20.88
N ASN A 51 -2.12 -10.91 20.68
CA ASN A 51 -1.33 -9.81 21.22
C ASN A 51 -1.12 -8.81 20.09
N MET A 52 -1.78 -7.66 20.20
CA MET A 52 -1.37 -6.49 19.44
C MET A 52 -0.13 -5.91 20.11
N VAL A 53 0.99 -5.87 19.39
CA VAL A 53 2.24 -5.25 19.83
C VAL A 53 2.46 -4.02 18.97
N ALA A 54 2.55 -2.86 19.60
CA ALA A 54 2.81 -1.60 18.91
C ALA A 54 3.93 -0.84 19.62
N GLY A 55 4.85 -0.26 18.85
CA GLY A 55 5.92 0.57 19.40
C GLY A 55 7.10 0.79 18.46
N GLU A 56 8.11 1.49 18.96
CA GLU A 56 9.36 1.67 18.23
C GLU A 56 10.13 0.36 18.09
N VAL A 57 10.75 0.17 16.94
CA VAL A 57 11.64 -0.94 16.63
C VAL A 57 13.02 -0.66 17.22
N GLU A 58 13.43 -1.51 18.17
CA GLU A 58 14.70 -1.40 18.86
C GLU A 58 15.81 -2.17 18.15
N ARG A 59 15.49 -3.33 17.57
CA ARG A 59 16.42 -4.19 16.85
C ARG A 59 15.70 -5.05 15.81
N ILE A 60 16.33 -5.27 14.66
CA ILE A 60 15.89 -6.24 13.65
C ILE A 60 17.05 -7.19 13.37
N THR A 61 16.79 -8.50 13.29
CA THR A 61 17.78 -9.50 12.89
C THR A 61 17.15 -10.50 11.92
N VAL A 62 17.90 -10.89 10.89
CA VAL A 62 17.51 -11.95 9.95
C VAL A 62 18.34 -13.21 10.23
N ASP A 63 17.68 -14.39 10.22
CA ASP A 63 18.36 -15.66 10.59
C ASP A 63 19.34 -16.13 9.51
N ASN A 64 18.96 -15.95 8.25
CA ASN A 64 19.78 -16.31 7.08
C ASN A 64 19.73 -15.17 6.04
N PRO A 65 20.78 -14.34 5.93
CA PRO A 65 20.79 -13.21 5.02
C PRO A 65 20.86 -13.60 3.53
N ALA A 66 21.22 -14.85 3.22
CA ALA A 66 21.27 -15.36 1.85
C ALA A 66 19.91 -15.85 1.33
N ASP A 67 18.85 -15.76 2.14
CA ASP A 67 17.55 -16.33 1.84
C ASP A 67 16.46 -15.26 1.94
N THR A 68 15.93 -14.86 0.78
CA THR A 68 14.91 -13.80 0.67
C THR A 68 13.68 -14.07 1.52
N TRP A 69 13.35 -15.33 1.82
CA TRP A 69 12.17 -15.67 2.61
C TRP A 69 12.49 -15.91 4.09
N SER A 70 13.72 -15.65 4.53
CA SER A 70 14.18 -15.96 5.87
C SER A 70 13.33 -15.27 6.94
N GLY A 71 13.16 -15.98 8.05
CA GLY A 71 12.59 -15.42 9.27
C GLY A 71 13.65 -14.68 10.08
N GLY A 72 13.28 -14.31 11.30
CA GLY A 72 14.19 -13.68 12.23
C GLY A 72 13.51 -13.17 13.48
N THR A 73 14.05 -12.09 14.03
CA THR A 73 13.53 -11.47 15.26
C THR A 73 13.46 -9.97 15.10
N MET A 74 12.36 -9.39 15.57
CA MET A 74 12.21 -7.96 15.76
C MET A 74 12.00 -7.68 17.25
N VAL A 75 12.64 -6.64 17.77
CA VAL A 75 12.42 -6.15 19.13
C VAL A 75 11.59 -4.89 19.05
N VAL A 76 10.37 -4.92 19.60
CA VAL A 76 9.42 -3.79 19.56
C VAL A 76 8.92 -3.51 20.97
N GLY A 77 9.10 -2.28 21.44
CA GLY A 77 8.67 -1.87 22.79
C GLY A 77 9.20 -2.80 23.90
N GLY A 78 10.45 -3.25 23.79
CA GLY A 78 11.13 -4.16 24.71
C GLY A 78 10.72 -5.64 24.61
N GLN A 79 9.85 -6.02 23.68
CA GLN A 79 9.43 -7.41 23.48
C GLN A 79 10.16 -8.05 22.29
N ASN A 80 10.63 -9.29 22.46
CA ASN A 80 11.16 -10.09 21.35
C ASN A 80 10.01 -10.73 20.59
N ILE A 81 9.86 -10.39 19.31
CA ILE A 81 8.89 -10.98 18.40
C ILE A 81 9.61 -11.83 17.36
N ILE A 82 9.18 -13.08 17.24
CA ILE A 82 9.63 -13.97 16.18
C ILE A 82 8.89 -13.60 14.89
N ILE A 83 9.67 -13.30 13.85
CA ILE A 83 9.16 -13.09 12.49
C ILE A 83 9.30 -14.43 11.75
N PRO A 84 8.19 -15.11 11.40
CA PRO A 84 8.25 -16.37 10.69
C PRO A 84 8.89 -16.23 9.32
N ARG A 85 9.50 -17.31 8.85
CA ARG A 85 9.85 -17.49 7.44
C ARG A 85 8.61 -17.29 6.56
N ASN A 86 8.78 -16.69 5.38
CA ASN A 86 7.73 -16.37 4.41
C ASN A 86 6.72 -15.29 4.85
N LEU A 87 6.87 -14.70 6.05
CA LEU A 87 6.06 -13.53 6.39
C LEU A 87 6.48 -12.35 5.51
N VAL A 88 5.49 -11.73 4.87
CA VAL A 88 5.64 -10.45 4.17
C VAL A 88 5.06 -9.39 5.09
N MET A 89 5.78 -8.29 5.24
CA MET A 89 5.39 -7.17 6.09
C MET A 89 4.86 -6.05 5.21
N ASP A 90 3.83 -5.38 5.69
CA ASP A 90 3.21 -4.24 5.04
C ASP A 90 3.96 -2.96 5.42
N LEU A 91 4.32 -2.19 4.41
CA LEU A 91 4.79 -0.80 4.49
C LEU A 91 3.76 0.07 3.74
N PRO A 92 3.72 1.39 3.92
CA PRO A 92 2.65 2.25 3.37
C PRO A 92 2.30 2.03 1.89
N ALA A 93 3.29 1.81 1.03
CA ALA A 93 3.11 1.55 -0.41
C ALA A 93 4.02 0.42 -0.92
N ASN A 94 4.42 -0.49 -0.03
CA ASN A 94 5.32 -1.58 -0.38
C ASN A 94 5.10 -2.80 0.53
N ARG A 95 5.50 -3.98 0.06
CA ARG A 95 5.42 -5.23 0.82
C ARG A 95 6.72 -5.97 0.70
N LEU A 96 7.39 -6.18 1.83
CA LEU A 96 8.74 -6.73 1.86
C LEU A 96 8.85 -7.86 2.86
N THR A 97 9.63 -8.89 2.51
CA THR A 97 10.07 -9.87 3.48
C THR A 97 11.07 -9.26 4.46
N LEU A 98 11.32 -9.94 5.58
CA LEU A 98 12.33 -9.52 6.54
C LEU A 98 13.72 -9.33 5.92
N GLN A 99 14.14 -10.27 5.07
CA GLN A 99 15.45 -10.18 4.41
C GLN A 99 15.53 -9.00 3.44
N GLN A 100 14.44 -8.69 2.75
CA GLN A 100 14.40 -7.56 1.82
C GLN A 100 14.61 -6.20 2.51
N LEU A 101 14.24 -6.05 3.80
CA LEU A 101 14.55 -4.84 4.56
C LEU A 101 16.07 -4.57 4.67
N PHE A 102 16.89 -5.63 4.73
CA PHE A 102 18.35 -5.53 4.75
C PHE A 102 18.94 -5.33 3.35
N THR A 103 18.35 -5.99 2.35
CA THR A 103 18.76 -5.84 0.94
C THR A 103 18.52 -4.42 0.43
N ASN A 104 17.37 -3.84 0.77
CA ASN A 104 16.92 -2.53 0.32
C ASN A 104 17.24 -1.41 1.33
N ARG A 105 18.21 -1.62 2.22
CA ARG A 105 18.63 -0.60 3.18
C ARG A 105 19.19 0.65 2.47
N PRO A 106 19.08 1.84 3.08
CA PRO A 106 19.67 3.06 2.55
C PRO A 106 21.18 2.95 2.36
N GLU A 107 21.71 3.71 1.41
CA GLU A 107 23.14 3.79 1.17
C GLU A 107 23.87 4.28 2.44
N GLY A 108 24.99 3.61 2.77
CA GLY A 108 25.74 3.90 3.99
C GLY A 108 25.37 3.01 5.20
N CYS A 109 24.28 2.25 5.14
CA CYS A 109 23.98 1.25 6.17
C CYS A 109 24.83 -0.04 6.01
N PRO A 110 25.39 -0.60 7.10
CA PRO A 110 26.01 -1.93 7.12
C PRO A 110 25.06 -3.03 6.63
N ALA A 111 25.61 -4.11 6.07
CA ALA A 111 24.82 -5.19 5.47
C ALA A 111 23.96 -6.00 6.47
N ASP A 112 24.31 -5.92 7.74
CA ASP A 112 23.63 -6.54 8.88
C ASP A 112 22.72 -5.56 9.62
N GLU A 113 22.45 -4.38 9.05
CA GLU A 113 21.56 -3.36 9.59
C GLU A 113 20.52 -2.93 8.55
N THR A 114 19.41 -2.38 9.03
CA THR A 114 18.30 -1.91 8.17
C THR A 114 18.21 -0.39 8.09
N GLY A 115 18.79 0.32 9.07
CA GLY A 115 18.55 1.75 9.31
C GLY A 115 17.16 2.05 9.89
N LEU A 116 16.34 1.03 10.19
CA LEU A 116 15.01 1.16 10.77
C LEU A 116 15.00 0.90 12.26
N ALA A 117 15.98 0.18 12.79
CA ALA A 117 16.05 -0.05 14.22
C ALA A 117 16.75 1.10 14.93
N LYS A 118 16.32 1.38 16.16
CA LYS A 118 17.01 2.32 17.06
C LYS A 118 18.46 1.94 17.33
N GLY A 119 18.75 0.64 17.37
CA GLY A 119 20.09 0.11 17.60
C GLY A 119 21.01 0.09 16.39
N ASP A 120 20.50 0.39 15.18
CA ASP A 120 21.31 0.39 13.97
C ASP A 120 22.28 1.57 14.01
N SER A 121 23.57 1.31 13.80
CA SER A 121 24.61 2.33 13.81
C SER A 121 24.46 3.36 12.68
N CYS A 122 23.84 2.97 11.57
CA CYS A 122 23.52 3.91 10.49
C CYS A 122 22.27 4.77 10.76
N ASN A 123 21.48 4.48 11.79
CA ASN A 123 20.32 5.28 12.16
C ASN A 123 20.74 6.48 13.04
N GLY A 124 21.12 7.58 12.40
CA GLY A 124 21.56 8.81 13.10
C GLY A 124 20.48 9.53 13.92
N SER A 125 19.20 9.17 13.76
CA SER A 125 18.09 9.76 14.52
C SER A 125 17.95 9.17 15.93
N PHE A 126 18.45 7.95 16.15
CA PHE A 126 18.19 7.13 17.34
C PHE A 126 16.70 6.92 17.67
N THR A 127 15.84 7.06 16.67
CA THR A 127 14.42 6.74 16.72
C THR A 127 14.18 5.56 15.79
N GLY A 128 13.55 4.50 16.31
CA GLY A 128 13.18 3.36 15.49
C GLY A 128 11.97 3.66 14.60
N ALA A 129 11.83 2.90 13.53
CA ALA A 129 10.56 2.72 12.83
C ALA A 129 9.48 2.30 13.83
N VAL A 130 8.21 2.56 13.51
CA VAL A 130 7.07 2.15 14.34
C VAL A 130 6.48 0.89 13.74
N ALA A 131 6.45 -0.18 14.53
CA ALA A 131 5.81 -1.42 14.13
C ALA A 131 4.47 -1.59 14.83
N THR A 132 3.46 -2.01 14.09
CA THR A 132 2.20 -2.54 14.61
C THR A 132 2.08 -4.00 14.19
N ILE A 133 2.00 -4.91 15.16
CA ILE A 133 2.13 -6.35 14.93
C ILE A 133 0.92 -7.05 15.53
N LEU A 134 0.26 -7.88 14.72
CA LEU A 134 -0.70 -8.87 15.22
C LEU A 134 0.07 -10.17 15.45
N ALA A 135 0.15 -10.60 16.71
CA ALA A 135 0.94 -11.76 17.10
C ALA A 135 0.13 -12.77 17.92
N ASN A 136 0.54 -14.03 17.83
CA ASN A 136 0.11 -15.09 18.72
C ASN A 136 1.21 -15.41 19.74
N ARG A 137 0.79 -15.80 20.94
CA ARG A 137 1.71 -16.32 21.96
C ARG A 137 1.57 -17.83 22.08
N ASN A 138 2.67 -18.57 22.04
CA ASN A 138 2.67 -20.01 22.29
C ASN A 138 2.84 -20.35 23.78
N ASP A 139 2.68 -21.62 24.13
CA ASP A 139 2.79 -22.10 25.52
C ASP A 139 4.19 -21.90 26.14
N ASN A 140 5.23 -21.78 25.30
CA ASN A 140 6.59 -21.46 25.74
C ASN A 140 6.78 -19.95 26.03
N GLY A 141 5.75 -19.15 25.78
CA GLY A 141 5.74 -17.71 25.99
C GLY A 141 6.30 -16.91 24.81
N ASN A 142 6.67 -17.57 23.70
CA ASN A 142 7.17 -16.89 22.50
C ASN A 142 6.05 -16.10 21.85
N VAL A 143 6.35 -14.86 21.43
CA VAL A 143 5.47 -14.02 20.63
C VAL A 143 5.86 -14.20 19.17
N ILE A 144 4.90 -14.60 18.33
CA ILE A 144 5.11 -14.94 16.93
C ILE A 144 4.19 -14.06 16.08
N ALA A 145 4.78 -13.26 15.19
CA ALA A 145 4.03 -12.40 14.29
C ALA A 145 3.18 -13.22 13.31
N GLY A 146 1.92 -12.82 13.13
CA GLY A 146 1.07 -13.25 12.03
C GLY A 146 0.90 -12.16 10.97
N ASP A 147 1.05 -10.90 11.37
CA ASP A 147 1.02 -9.72 10.51
C ASP A 147 1.89 -8.60 11.12
N VAL A 148 2.50 -7.78 10.28
CA VAL A 148 3.40 -6.69 10.65
C VAL A 148 3.20 -5.52 9.70
N PHE A 149 2.76 -4.40 10.25
CA PHE A 149 2.82 -3.09 9.59
C PHE A 149 4.04 -2.32 10.11
N LEU A 150 4.84 -1.74 9.21
CA LEU A 150 6.10 -1.08 9.56
C LEU A 150 6.22 0.32 8.93
N ASP A 151 5.97 1.34 9.75
CA ASP A 151 6.08 2.73 9.37
C ASP A 151 7.43 3.34 9.73
N LYS A 152 7.87 4.29 8.91
CA LYS A 152 8.94 5.21 9.28
C LYS A 152 8.30 6.57 9.52
N ALA A 153 8.38 7.07 10.75
CA ALA A 153 8.08 8.45 11.14
C ALA A 153 6.87 9.02 10.36
N THR A 154 5.64 8.66 10.79
CA THR A 154 4.39 8.98 10.07
C THR A 154 4.14 10.49 10.08
N GLU A 155 4.58 11.19 9.04
CA GLU A 155 4.43 12.63 8.89
C GLU A 155 3.60 13.01 7.67
N ALA A 156 2.92 14.15 7.78
CA ALA A 156 2.14 14.71 6.70
C ALA A 156 2.42 16.22 6.53
N VAL A 157 2.41 16.66 5.27
CA VAL A 157 2.40 18.08 4.90
C VAL A 157 1.19 18.33 4.03
N THR A 158 0.30 19.19 4.51
CA THR A 158 -0.92 19.59 3.81
C THR A 158 -0.89 21.07 3.49
N GLY A 159 -1.34 21.46 2.30
CA GLY A 159 -1.53 22.86 1.95
C GLY A 159 -1.35 23.15 0.47
N ILE A 160 -0.97 24.39 0.14
CA ILE A 160 -0.91 24.87 -1.24
C ILE A 160 0.50 24.74 -1.81
N ILE A 161 0.61 24.22 -3.03
CA ILE A 161 1.86 24.26 -3.80
C ILE A 161 2.18 25.71 -4.17
N THR A 162 3.34 26.18 -3.72
CA THR A 162 3.80 27.57 -3.89
C THR A 162 5.01 27.68 -4.81
N TYR A 163 5.71 26.58 -5.04
CA TYR A 163 6.84 26.50 -5.97
C TYR A 163 7.02 25.06 -6.47
N ILE A 164 7.43 24.90 -7.72
CA ILE A 164 7.77 23.61 -8.33
C ILE A 164 9.15 23.76 -8.99
N ASN A 165 10.03 22.80 -8.74
CA ASN A 165 11.29 22.67 -9.44
C ASN A 165 11.19 21.54 -10.47
N TYR A 166 11.04 21.93 -11.75
CA TYR A 166 10.94 20.99 -12.87
C TYR A 166 12.28 20.36 -13.27
N ASP A 167 13.40 20.88 -12.77
CA ASP A 167 14.75 20.36 -13.06
C ASP A 167 15.19 19.31 -12.05
N GLU A 168 14.80 19.46 -10.78
CA GLU A 168 15.18 18.58 -9.67
C GLU A 168 14.04 17.70 -9.15
N GLY A 169 12.82 17.91 -9.67
CA GLY A 169 11.63 17.10 -9.42
C GLY A 169 11.08 17.14 -7.99
N TYR A 170 11.08 18.32 -7.38
CA TYR A 170 10.47 18.56 -6.06
C TYR A 170 9.53 19.77 -6.10
N PHE A 171 8.69 19.91 -5.08
CA PHE A 171 7.83 21.09 -4.91
C PHE A 171 7.85 21.60 -3.46
N ARG A 172 7.34 22.82 -3.25
CA ARG A 172 7.23 23.46 -1.94
C ARG A 172 5.76 23.72 -1.59
N VAL A 173 5.41 23.43 -0.34
CA VAL A 173 4.06 23.64 0.20
C VAL A 173 4.09 24.74 1.26
N ASN A 174 3.11 25.65 1.21
CA ASN A 174 2.93 26.77 2.15
C ASN A 174 4.15 27.71 2.30
N GLY A 175 4.88 27.95 1.20
CA GLY A 175 5.94 28.94 1.11
C GLY A 175 5.45 30.31 0.63
N SER A 176 6.41 31.17 0.26
CA SER A 176 6.15 32.36 -0.54
C SER A 176 6.11 31.98 -2.03
N ASP A 177 5.15 32.54 -2.76
CA ASP A 177 4.93 32.21 -4.18
C ASP A 177 6.21 32.34 -5.01
N GLY A 178 6.60 31.25 -5.67
CA GLY A 178 7.76 31.16 -6.53
C GLY A 178 9.11 31.13 -5.82
N ASP A 179 9.17 31.12 -4.48
CA ASP A 179 10.43 31.12 -3.73
C ASP A 179 10.87 29.68 -3.34
N PRO A 180 11.98 29.17 -3.92
CA PRO A 180 12.48 27.83 -3.63
C PRO A 180 13.04 27.65 -2.21
N ALA A 181 13.23 28.72 -1.44
CA ALA A 181 13.83 28.69 -0.11
C ALA A 181 12.81 28.67 1.04
N THR A 182 11.51 28.77 0.73
CA THR A 182 10.44 28.87 1.73
C THR A 182 9.44 27.73 1.59
N GLY A 183 8.69 27.46 2.67
CA GLY A 183 7.74 26.34 2.72
C GLY A 183 8.42 24.98 2.93
N ALA A 184 7.61 23.97 3.21
CA ALA A 184 8.07 22.59 3.35
C ALA A 184 8.42 22.02 1.97
N MET A 185 9.62 21.46 1.81
CA MET A 185 10.00 20.74 0.59
C MET A 185 9.40 19.36 0.61
N ILE A 186 8.72 19.01 -0.48
CA ILE A 186 8.22 17.67 -0.73
C ILE A 186 8.99 17.10 -1.91
N ARG A 187 9.60 15.94 -1.69
CA ARG A 187 10.13 15.08 -2.75
C ARG A 187 9.29 13.83 -2.77
N VAL A 188 8.72 13.52 -3.93
CA VAL A 188 8.07 12.23 -4.14
C VAL A 188 9.17 11.18 -4.13
N ASN A 189 9.07 10.21 -3.25
CA ASN A 189 10.00 9.11 -3.16
C ASN A 189 9.66 8.14 -4.29
N ASP A 190 10.24 8.35 -5.47
CA ASP A 190 9.93 7.67 -6.73
C ASP A 190 11.18 6.94 -7.24
N PRO A 191 11.58 5.78 -6.66
CA PRO A 191 12.79 5.06 -7.03
C PRO A 191 12.86 4.68 -8.51
N GLU A 192 11.71 4.40 -9.12
CA GLU A 192 11.56 4.05 -10.54
C GLU A 192 11.59 5.30 -11.44
N GLY A 193 11.37 6.49 -10.90
CA GLY A 193 11.37 7.76 -11.64
C GLY A 193 10.20 7.91 -12.61
N ARG A 194 9.05 7.31 -12.30
CA ARG A 194 7.86 7.34 -13.19
C ARG A 194 7.14 8.68 -13.13
N HIS A 195 6.96 9.24 -11.94
CA HIS A 195 6.18 10.45 -11.69
C HIS A 195 7.01 11.72 -11.80
N THR A 196 8.31 11.63 -11.50
CA THR A 196 9.15 12.81 -11.39
C THR A 196 10.62 12.48 -11.54
N HIS A 197 11.39 13.42 -12.08
CA HIS A 197 12.83 13.29 -12.17
C HIS A 197 13.50 13.65 -10.84
N GLN A 198 14.04 12.67 -10.12
CA GLN A 198 14.60 12.86 -8.78
C GLN A 198 16.10 13.18 -8.80
N THR A 199 16.48 14.45 -8.96
CA THR A 199 17.88 14.92 -8.86
C THR A 199 18.05 16.14 -7.94
N GLY A 200 19.29 16.54 -7.63
CA GLY A 200 19.58 17.84 -7.02
C GLY A 200 19.55 17.90 -5.49
N LEU A 201 18.92 18.94 -4.93
CA LEU A 201 18.98 19.26 -3.51
C LEU A 201 18.32 18.18 -2.64
N GLY A 202 19.03 17.60 -1.68
CA GLY A 202 18.52 16.46 -0.90
C GLY A 202 18.94 15.10 -1.46
N CYS A 203 19.86 15.06 -2.42
CA CYS A 203 20.40 13.83 -2.96
C CYS A 203 21.61 13.29 -2.19
N GLY A 204 21.67 11.97 -2.03
CA GLY A 204 22.84 11.25 -1.49
C GLY A 204 23.98 11.04 -2.49
N GLY A 205 23.85 11.52 -3.74
CA GLY A 205 24.85 11.35 -4.81
C GLY A 205 24.55 10.22 -5.80
N GLY A 206 23.43 9.52 -5.64
CA GLY A 206 22.92 8.50 -6.58
C GLY A 206 22.28 9.09 -7.84
N ALA A 207 21.93 8.20 -8.78
CA ALA A 207 21.25 8.58 -10.03
C ALA A 207 19.78 8.98 -9.84
N ASN A 208 19.18 8.58 -8.72
CA ASN A 208 17.84 8.93 -8.27
C ASN A 208 17.94 9.34 -6.79
N CYS A 209 17.32 10.46 -6.42
CA CYS A 209 17.38 11.04 -5.08
C CYS A 209 16.23 10.62 -4.14
N SER A 210 15.49 9.56 -4.49
CA SER A 210 14.63 8.82 -3.58
C SER A 210 15.40 8.39 -2.34
N ALA A 211 14.91 8.78 -1.16
CA ALA A 211 15.66 8.64 0.09
C ALA A 211 15.74 7.19 0.58
N ASP A 212 14.65 6.43 0.43
CA ASP A 212 14.55 5.05 0.89
C ASP A 212 13.55 4.29 0.01
N SER A 213 14.03 3.37 -0.83
CA SER A 213 13.18 2.65 -1.80
C SER A 213 12.13 1.75 -1.16
N ARG A 214 12.25 1.46 0.15
CA ARG A 214 11.25 0.68 0.89
C ARG A 214 9.97 1.48 1.14
N TYR A 215 10.10 2.81 1.22
CA TYR A 215 9.02 3.76 1.44
C TYR A 215 8.78 4.63 0.20
N GLY A 216 8.95 4.06 -0.99
CA GLY A 216 8.64 4.74 -2.26
C GLY A 216 7.13 4.79 -2.52
N VAL A 217 6.73 5.60 -3.51
CA VAL A 217 5.42 5.47 -4.14
C VAL A 217 5.28 4.08 -4.76
N ASP A 218 4.06 3.56 -4.77
CA ASP A 218 3.73 2.39 -5.58
C ASP A 218 3.57 2.83 -7.06
N PRO A 219 4.46 2.37 -7.96
CA PRO A 219 4.45 2.78 -9.35
C PRO A 219 3.41 2.06 -10.21
N ASP A 220 2.83 0.96 -9.73
CA ASP A 220 1.86 0.13 -10.45
C ASP A 220 0.42 0.33 -9.90
N ASN A 221 0.30 0.77 -8.64
CA ASN A 221 -0.92 1.30 -8.05
C ASN A 221 -0.65 2.72 -7.52
N TYR A 222 -0.81 3.69 -8.40
CA TYR A 222 -0.32 5.04 -8.17
C TYR A 222 -0.77 5.64 -6.84
N THR A 223 0.21 6.09 -6.06
CA THR A 223 0.04 6.77 -4.76
C THR A 223 0.35 8.26 -4.85
N PHE A 224 0.75 8.74 -6.03
CA PHE A 224 0.75 10.17 -6.38
C PHE A 224 -0.38 10.44 -7.37
N THR A 225 -1.54 10.85 -6.85
CA THR A 225 -2.81 10.87 -7.58
C THR A 225 -3.62 12.14 -7.34
N ALA A 226 -4.52 12.45 -8.26
CA ALA A 226 -5.63 13.39 -8.06
C ALA A 226 -6.73 12.74 -7.20
N SER A 227 -7.74 13.51 -6.82
CA SER A 227 -8.87 13.01 -6.03
C SER A 227 -9.75 11.99 -6.72
N THR A 228 -9.57 11.79 -8.02
CA THR A 228 -10.25 10.74 -8.80
C THR A 228 -9.40 9.49 -8.99
N GLY A 229 -8.21 9.42 -8.37
CA GLY A 229 -7.23 8.37 -8.61
C GLY A 229 -6.40 8.58 -9.89
N TYR A 230 -6.68 9.63 -10.66
CA TYR A 230 -5.90 9.95 -11.86
C TYR A 230 -4.43 10.19 -11.50
N PRO A 231 -3.46 9.59 -12.21
CA PRO A 231 -2.08 9.64 -11.78
C PRO A 231 -1.38 10.95 -12.15
N MET A 232 -0.58 11.46 -11.21
CA MET A 232 0.01 12.79 -11.27
C MET A 232 1.51 12.74 -11.49
N CYS A 233 2.08 13.85 -11.95
CA CYS A 233 3.50 13.97 -12.23
C CYS A 233 4.03 15.37 -11.93
N ILE A 234 5.35 15.47 -11.85
CA ILE A 234 6.07 16.74 -11.99
C ILE A 234 6.70 16.74 -13.38
N PRO A 235 6.36 17.71 -14.25
CA PRO A 235 7.05 17.85 -15.52
C PRO A 235 8.57 17.95 -15.34
N SER A 236 9.32 17.38 -16.27
CA SER A 236 10.78 17.32 -16.16
C SER A 236 11.47 18.08 -17.29
N THR A 237 12.41 18.95 -16.95
CA THR A 237 13.34 19.53 -17.94
C THR A 237 14.48 18.60 -18.34
N PHE A 238 14.55 17.42 -17.72
CA PHE A 238 15.52 16.39 -18.05
C PHE A 238 14.99 15.48 -19.16
N LEU A 239 15.87 15.16 -20.12
CA LEU A 239 15.53 14.27 -21.23
C LEU A 239 15.23 12.84 -20.74
N ARG A 240 14.05 12.33 -21.06
CA ARG A 240 13.63 10.95 -20.75
C ARG A 240 13.28 10.18 -22.02
N GLY A 241 13.51 8.87 -21.99
CA GLY A 241 13.35 7.96 -23.13
C GLY A 241 14.62 7.19 -23.45
N PRO A 242 14.65 6.41 -24.54
CA PRO A 242 13.57 6.27 -25.52
C PRO A 242 12.33 5.56 -24.95
N PHE A 243 11.14 5.89 -25.46
CA PHE A 243 9.90 5.14 -25.24
C PHE A 243 9.10 5.06 -26.53
N ASP A 244 8.16 4.12 -26.58
CA ASP A 244 7.24 3.95 -27.71
C ASP A 244 5.82 4.32 -27.25
N PHE A 245 5.07 5.06 -28.07
CA PHE A 245 3.73 5.53 -27.71
C PHE A 245 2.85 5.71 -28.96
N ASP A 246 1.72 5.01 -28.99
CA ASP A 246 0.70 5.11 -30.03
C ASP A 246 -0.01 6.48 -29.95
N GLU A 247 0.52 7.48 -30.66
CA GLU A 247 0.00 8.85 -30.64
C GLU A 247 -1.30 8.97 -31.46
N ASN A 248 -1.43 8.14 -32.50
CA ASN A 248 -2.53 8.24 -33.46
C ASN A 248 -3.79 7.44 -33.05
N HIS A 249 -3.68 6.58 -32.04
CA HIS A 249 -4.72 5.70 -31.48
C HIS A 249 -5.20 4.59 -32.43
N ASP A 250 -4.32 4.03 -33.26
CA ASP A 250 -4.65 2.96 -34.21
C ASP A 250 -4.32 1.54 -33.69
N PHE A 251 -3.87 1.43 -32.44
CA PHE A 251 -3.48 0.19 -31.75
C PHE A 251 -2.22 -0.48 -32.33
N THR A 252 -1.44 0.24 -33.13
CA THR A 252 -0.14 -0.18 -33.62
C THR A 252 0.92 0.86 -33.28
N ILE A 253 2.17 0.41 -33.15
CA ILE A 253 3.30 1.33 -32.94
C ILE A 253 3.98 1.49 -34.30
N ASP A 254 3.80 2.65 -34.91
CA ASP A 254 4.41 3.01 -36.17
C ASP A 254 5.89 3.42 -36.00
N PRO A 255 6.72 3.38 -37.07
CA PRO A 255 8.10 3.85 -36.99
C PRO A 255 8.26 5.29 -36.46
N ALA A 256 7.25 6.15 -36.64
CA ALA A 256 7.24 7.51 -36.12
C ALA A 256 6.97 7.60 -34.61
N GLU A 257 6.41 6.54 -34.03
CA GLU A 257 5.98 6.39 -32.63
C GLU A 257 6.97 5.59 -31.79
N THR A 258 8.08 5.17 -32.40
CA THR A 258 9.18 4.46 -31.74
C THR A 258 10.32 5.38 -31.34
N GLY A 259 10.95 5.12 -30.21
CA GLY A 259 12.15 5.84 -29.79
C GLY A 259 11.91 7.31 -29.47
N LEU A 260 10.69 7.65 -29.06
CA LEU A 260 10.29 8.99 -28.63
C LEU A 260 11.04 9.40 -27.37
N VAL A 261 11.17 10.70 -27.20
CA VAL A 261 11.78 11.32 -26.02
C VAL A 261 10.87 12.40 -25.46
N ALA A 262 10.93 12.59 -24.15
CA ALA A 262 10.14 13.59 -23.44
C ALA A 262 11.07 14.53 -22.70
N VAL A 263 10.84 15.83 -22.89
CA VAL A 263 11.55 16.89 -22.19
C VAL A 263 10.65 18.13 -22.15
N GLY A 264 10.34 18.56 -20.93
CA GLY A 264 9.66 19.81 -20.68
C GLY A 264 10.58 21.02 -20.89
N THR A 265 9.97 22.15 -21.17
CA THR A 265 10.60 23.45 -21.15
C THR A 265 10.83 23.92 -19.70
N LYS A 266 11.56 25.03 -19.50
CA LYS A 266 11.97 25.51 -18.16
C LYS A 266 10.82 25.69 -17.15
N ASN A 267 9.59 25.92 -17.63
CA ASN A 267 8.39 26.07 -16.81
C ASN A 267 7.53 24.79 -16.76
N GLY A 268 8.07 23.64 -17.19
CA GLY A 268 7.37 22.36 -17.22
C GLY A 268 6.48 22.14 -18.45
N ALA A 269 6.33 23.12 -19.34
CA ALA A 269 5.45 22.98 -20.51
C ALA A 269 6.04 22.06 -21.59
N ASN A 270 5.19 21.46 -22.42
CA ASN A 270 5.55 20.56 -23.53
C ASN A 270 6.26 19.24 -23.13
N ASP A 271 6.04 18.78 -21.90
CA ASP A 271 6.51 17.46 -21.49
C ASP A 271 5.55 16.36 -21.97
N ALA A 272 5.99 15.53 -22.92
CA ALA A 272 5.14 14.52 -23.55
C ALA A 272 4.64 13.43 -22.59
N LEU A 273 5.34 13.15 -21.49
CA LEU A 273 4.91 12.17 -20.47
C LEU A 273 4.06 12.80 -19.36
N CYS A 274 4.03 14.13 -19.29
CA CYS A 274 3.34 14.89 -18.25
C CYS A 274 2.67 16.15 -18.86
N PRO A 275 1.80 15.99 -19.88
CA PRO A 275 1.38 17.10 -20.71
C PRO A 275 0.38 18.03 -20.00
N GLU A 276 0.53 19.34 -20.21
CA GLU A 276 -0.39 20.36 -19.69
C GLU A 276 -1.83 20.18 -20.18
N THR A 277 -2.02 19.52 -21.33
CA THR A 277 -3.36 19.18 -21.86
C THR A 277 -4.13 18.21 -20.96
N ASN A 278 -3.44 17.46 -20.09
CA ASN A 278 -4.07 16.64 -19.05
C ASN A 278 -4.38 17.43 -17.76
N ARG A 279 -4.18 18.75 -17.77
CA ARG A 279 -4.71 19.69 -16.78
C ARG A 279 -5.63 20.71 -17.43
N PRO A 280 -6.89 20.34 -17.73
CA PRO A 280 -7.84 21.25 -18.35
C PRO A 280 -8.14 22.45 -17.44
N ASN A 281 -8.27 23.63 -18.05
CA ASN A 281 -8.57 24.88 -17.33
C ASN A 281 -10.03 24.96 -16.82
N SER A 282 -10.89 24.02 -17.22
CA SER A 282 -12.29 23.95 -16.81
C SER A 282 -12.58 22.58 -16.24
N ALA A 283 -13.24 22.54 -15.08
CA ALA A 283 -13.68 21.31 -14.43
C ALA A 283 -14.71 20.50 -15.24
N SER A 284 -15.27 21.08 -16.31
CA SER A 284 -16.18 20.39 -17.25
C SER A 284 -15.46 19.65 -18.36
N GLU A 285 -14.18 19.96 -18.59
CA GLU A 285 -13.42 19.36 -19.69
C GLU A 285 -12.65 18.16 -19.15
N PRO A 286 -12.73 16.99 -19.82
CA PRO A 286 -11.92 15.85 -19.47
C PRO A 286 -10.44 16.09 -19.84
N VAL A 287 -9.56 15.28 -19.27
CA VAL A 287 -8.16 15.20 -19.71
C VAL A 287 -8.10 14.80 -21.19
N ALA A 288 -7.05 15.25 -21.88
CA ALA A 288 -6.93 15.01 -23.33
C ALA A 288 -6.58 13.55 -23.65
N ASP A 289 -5.63 12.97 -22.93
CA ASP A 289 -5.17 11.59 -23.12
C ASP A 289 -4.86 10.94 -21.76
N SER A 290 -5.79 10.12 -21.28
CA SER A 290 -5.68 9.48 -19.98
C SER A 290 -4.61 8.39 -19.88
N ARG A 291 -3.92 8.06 -20.99
CA ARG A 291 -2.77 7.15 -20.97
C ARG A 291 -1.51 7.82 -20.42
N LEU A 292 -1.52 9.14 -20.28
CA LEU A 292 -0.40 9.97 -19.84
C LEU A 292 -0.71 10.64 -18.49
N PHE A 293 0.31 10.98 -17.71
CA PHE A 293 0.12 11.62 -16.41
C PHE A 293 -0.43 13.05 -16.52
N ALA A 294 -0.92 13.61 -15.42
CA ALA A 294 -1.32 15.02 -15.32
C ALA A 294 -0.35 15.82 -14.43
N PRO A 295 0.16 16.97 -14.88
CA PRO A 295 1.14 17.75 -14.10
C PRO A 295 0.54 18.36 -12.84
N ILE A 296 1.28 18.41 -11.73
CA ILE A 296 0.95 19.35 -10.63
C ILE A 296 1.12 20.80 -11.06
N GLN A 297 0.32 21.68 -10.46
CA GLN A 297 0.32 23.12 -10.73
C GLN A 297 0.53 23.94 -9.46
N ILE A 298 1.14 25.11 -9.59
CA ILE A 298 1.19 26.09 -8.50
C ILE A 298 -0.25 26.50 -8.18
N GLY A 299 -0.59 26.51 -6.88
CA GLY A 299 -1.95 26.76 -6.40
C GLY A 299 -2.77 25.50 -6.12
N ASP A 300 -2.32 24.33 -6.58
CA ASP A 300 -2.93 23.05 -6.19
C ASP A 300 -2.84 22.87 -4.67
N HIS A 301 -3.93 22.41 -4.06
CA HIS A 301 -3.91 21.92 -2.69
C HIS A 301 -3.51 20.45 -2.68
N VAL A 302 -2.63 20.07 -1.76
CA VAL A 302 -2.11 18.71 -1.63
C VAL A 302 -2.13 18.23 -0.20
N ASN A 303 -2.24 16.91 -0.02
CA ASN A 303 -1.86 16.20 1.18
C ASN A 303 -0.73 15.24 0.83
N ALA A 304 0.47 15.46 1.36
CA ALA A 304 1.63 14.60 1.15
C ALA A 304 1.96 13.87 2.46
N GLU A 305 2.12 12.56 2.37
CA GLU A 305 2.42 11.68 3.49
C GLU A 305 3.73 10.94 3.24
N GLY A 306 4.52 10.79 4.30
CA GLY A 306 5.81 10.14 4.25
C GLY A 306 6.61 10.44 5.50
N ASN A 307 7.92 10.57 5.33
CA ASN A 307 8.82 10.80 6.45
C ASN A 307 9.83 11.91 6.15
N PHE A 308 10.16 12.72 7.15
CA PHE A 308 11.18 13.75 7.00
C PHE A 308 12.58 13.12 6.94
N GLU A 309 13.34 13.54 5.93
CA GLU A 309 14.72 13.14 5.71
C GLU A 309 15.61 14.38 5.76
N THR A 310 16.85 14.21 6.22
CA THR A 310 17.89 15.24 6.12
C THR A 310 19.11 14.67 5.41
N ILE A 311 19.20 14.94 4.11
CA ILE A 311 20.23 14.39 3.22
C ILE A 311 20.89 15.56 2.49
N GLY A 312 22.23 15.54 2.36
CA GLY A 312 22.95 16.58 1.61
C GLY A 312 22.75 18.01 2.14
N GLY A 313 22.41 18.16 3.42
CA GLY A 313 22.11 19.46 4.04
C GLY A 313 20.72 20.02 3.76
N ALA A 314 19.86 19.28 3.03
CA ALA A 314 18.47 19.64 2.81
C ALA A 314 17.55 18.79 3.68
N THR A 315 16.52 19.40 4.26
CA THR A 315 15.44 18.71 4.96
C THR A 315 14.19 18.76 4.10
N PHE A 316 13.58 17.60 3.84
CA PHE A 316 12.40 17.45 3.00
C PHE A 316 11.53 16.29 3.47
N LEU A 317 10.25 16.34 3.15
CA LEU A 317 9.36 15.17 3.27
C LEU A 317 9.63 14.25 2.08
N SER A 318 10.12 13.04 2.36
CA SER A 318 10.20 11.95 1.40
C SER A 318 8.83 11.29 1.33
N ALA A 319 8.01 11.70 0.37
CA ALA A 319 6.61 11.32 0.30
C ALA A 319 6.41 10.00 -0.45
N HIS A 320 5.80 9.01 0.22
CA HIS A 320 5.33 7.77 -0.41
C HIS A 320 3.91 7.92 -0.95
N THR A 321 3.15 8.90 -0.47
CA THR A 321 1.80 9.19 -0.92
C THR A 321 1.63 10.69 -1.09
N VAL A 322 1.07 11.12 -2.22
CA VAL A 322 0.71 12.51 -2.48
C VAL A 322 -0.67 12.55 -3.13
N HIS A 323 -1.62 13.11 -2.41
CA HIS A 323 -2.98 13.32 -2.91
C HIS A 323 -3.17 14.79 -3.29
N VAL A 324 -3.45 15.04 -4.57
CA VAL A 324 -3.70 16.38 -5.12
C VAL A 324 -5.21 16.61 -5.15
N SER A 325 -5.68 17.66 -4.47
CA SER A 325 -7.10 18.01 -4.32
C SER A 325 -7.68 18.65 -5.59
N VAL A 326 -7.50 17.99 -6.72
CA VAL A 326 -8.06 18.32 -8.02
C VAL A 326 -8.92 17.16 -8.51
N ASN A 327 -10.04 17.48 -9.16
CA ASN A 327 -10.88 16.49 -9.81
C ASN A 327 -10.55 16.47 -11.31
N LEU A 328 -10.06 15.33 -11.80
CA LEU A 328 -9.77 15.12 -13.22
C LEU A 328 -10.71 14.06 -13.78
N ALA A 329 -11.45 14.44 -14.82
CA ALA A 329 -12.36 13.55 -15.54
C ALA A 329 -11.67 12.91 -16.76
N THR A 330 -11.96 11.65 -17.06
CA THR A 330 -11.51 10.96 -18.27
C THR A 330 -12.62 10.85 -19.33
N LEU A 331 -12.21 10.58 -20.57
CA LEU A 331 -13.12 10.33 -21.69
C LEU A 331 -13.57 8.86 -21.70
N GLU A 332 -14.84 8.62 -22.04
CA GLU A 332 -15.37 7.28 -22.29
C GLU A 332 -15.06 6.86 -23.74
N VAL A 333 -13.83 6.41 -23.99
CA VAL A 333 -13.38 5.94 -25.31
C VAL A 333 -12.47 4.72 -25.20
N ASP A 334 -12.58 3.79 -26.14
CA ASP A 334 -11.99 2.44 -26.06
C ASP A 334 -10.46 2.36 -25.87
N TYR A 335 -9.73 3.45 -26.15
CA TYR A 335 -8.27 3.50 -26.07
C TYR A 335 -7.74 4.25 -24.84
N GLN A 336 -8.61 4.84 -24.02
CA GLN A 336 -8.22 5.63 -22.85
C GLN A 336 -8.67 4.92 -21.57
N PRO A 337 -7.75 4.65 -20.61
CA PRO A 337 -8.14 4.11 -19.32
C PRO A 337 -8.95 5.12 -18.50
N ASP A 338 -9.82 4.61 -17.65
CA ASP A 338 -10.36 5.31 -16.49
C ASP A 338 -9.65 4.88 -15.21
N TYR A 339 -9.76 5.72 -14.18
CA TYR A 339 -9.12 5.53 -12.89
C TYR A 339 -10.15 5.52 -11.77
N LEU A 340 -9.84 4.74 -10.74
CA LEU A 340 -10.57 4.67 -9.47
C LEU A 340 -9.54 4.68 -8.36
N VAL A 341 -9.82 5.44 -7.30
CA VAL A 341 -9.15 5.29 -6.01
C VAL A 341 -10.19 4.97 -4.94
N PHE A 342 -9.87 4.04 -4.05
CA PHE A 342 -10.62 3.90 -2.80
C PHE A 342 -10.02 4.85 -1.77
N ASP A 343 -10.84 5.77 -1.28
CA ASP A 343 -10.49 6.70 -0.21
C ASP A 343 -10.70 6.07 1.17
N GLU A 344 -11.68 5.16 1.28
CA GLU A 344 -11.96 4.45 2.52
C GLU A 344 -12.37 3.01 2.21
N VAL A 345 -11.67 2.05 2.82
CA VAL A 345 -12.06 0.63 2.84
C VAL A 345 -12.05 0.18 4.29
N GLU A 346 -13.22 -0.14 4.83
CA GLU A 346 -13.35 -0.68 6.18
C GLU A 346 -13.99 -2.06 6.12
N TRP A 347 -13.41 -3.02 6.85
CA TRP A 347 -14.05 -4.29 7.16
C TRP A 347 -14.09 -4.49 8.68
N ASP A 348 -15.24 -4.21 9.28
CA ASP A 348 -15.49 -4.52 10.68
C ASP A 348 -16.00 -5.96 10.80
N VAL A 349 -15.24 -6.81 11.51
CA VAL A 349 -15.73 -8.09 12.03
C VAL A 349 -15.61 -8.06 13.55
N ALA A 350 -16.74 -8.10 14.24
CA ALA A 350 -16.75 -7.95 15.69
C ALA A 350 -16.01 -9.08 16.42
N GLY A 351 -15.28 -8.71 17.48
CA GLY A 351 -14.97 -9.61 18.59
C GLY A 351 -16.22 -9.90 19.41
N TYR A 352 -16.96 -10.96 19.04
CA TYR A 352 -18.01 -11.69 19.79
C TYR A 352 -19.15 -10.93 20.53
N GLN A 353 -19.13 -9.60 20.67
CA GLN A 353 -20.09 -8.84 21.48
C GLN A 353 -21.15 -8.10 20.65
N ASN A 354 -20.85 -7.78 19.40
CA ASN A 354 -21.81 -7.23 18.45
C ASN A 354 -21.92 -8.20 17.27
N GLU A 355 -23.06 -8.85 17.08
CA GLU A 355 -23.31 -9.79 15.97
C GLU A 355 -23.47 -9.06 14.62
N ARG A 356 -22.51 -8.23 14.25
CA ARG A 356 -22.51 -7.48 12.99
C ARG A 356 -21.13 -7.58 12.34
N ALA A 357 -21.14 -7.88 11.05
CA ALA A 357 -20.06 -7.53 10.14
C ALA A 357 -20.50 -6.31 9.32
N ARG A 358 -19.59 -5.35 9.10
CA ARG A 358 -19.80 -4.20 8.22
C ARG A 358 -18.65 -4.15 7.23
N VAL A 359 -18.99 -3.89 5.98
CA VAL A 359 -18.02 -3.51 4.96
C VAL A 359 -18.42 -2.13 4.42
N LEU A 360 -17.45 -1.22 4.33
CA LEU A 360 -17.60 0.10 3.72
C LEU A 360 -16.52 0.26 2.67
N MET A 361 -16.90 0.72 1.48
CA MET A 361 -15.99 1.04 0.39
C MET A 361 -16.44 2.36 -0.21
N ILE A 362 -15.59 3.38 -0.11
CA ILE A 362 -15.81 4.71 -0.68
C ILE A 362 -14.67 4.95 -1.66
N GLY A 363 -15.02 5.28 -2.90
CA GLY A 363 -14.05 5.58 -3.93
C GLY A 363 -14.52 6.65 -4.89
N PHE A 364 -13.57 7.20 -5.61
CA PHE A 364 -13.75 8.27 -6.56
C PHE A 364 -13.19 7.85 -7.91
N THR A 365 -13.90 8.18 -8.98
CA THR A 365 -13.56 7.79 -10.34
C THR A 365 -13.29 8.97 -11.22
N SER A 366 -12.41 8.79 -12.20
CA SER A 366 -12.18 9.79 -13.24
C SER A 366 -13.27 9.74 -14.32
N LEU A 367 -13.88 8.59 -14.57
CA LEU A 367 -15.04 8.53 -15.44
C LEU A 367 -16.30 9.00 -14.67
N PRO A 368 -17.17 9.86 -15.23
CA PRO A 368 -18.35 10.36 -14.52
C PRO A 368 -19.45 9.32 -14.22
N ASP A 369 -19.61 8.28 -15.03
CA ASP A 369 -20.62 7.22 -14.85
C ASP A 369 -20.06 5.81 -15.12
N PRO A 370 -19.06 5.35 -14.34
CA PRO A 370 -18.44 4.06 -14.55
C PRO A 370 -19.30 2.92 -13.99
N GLY A 371 -19.27 1.78 -14.67
CA GLY A 371 -19.69 0.52 -14.07
C GLY A 371 -18.56 -0.02 -13.19
N ILE A 372 -18.80 -0.11 -11.87
CA ILE A 372 -17.84 -0.67 -10.93
C ILE A 372 -18.42 -1.96 -10.36
N GLU A 373 -17.64 -3.02 -10.43
CA GLU A 373 -17.91 -4.29 -9.76
C GLU A 373 -16.76 -4.58 -8.80
N VAL A 374 -17.10 -4.90 -7.55
CA VAL A 374 -16.10 -5.24 -6.53
C VAL A 374 -16.28 -6.71 -6.16
N PHE A 375 -15.17 -7.45 -6.19
CA PHE A 375 -15.13 -8.89 -5.93
C PHE A 375 -14.32 -9.20 -4.68
N ALA A 376 -14.84 -10.09 -3.83
CA ALA A 376 -14.06 -10.83 -2.85
C ALA A 376 -13.39 -12.00 -3.56
N MET A 377 -12.16 -12.32 -3.16
CA MET A 377 -11.50 -13.53 -3.60
C MET A 377 -11.56 -14.58 -2.52
N HIS A 378 -12.30 -15.65 -2.81
CA HIS A 378 -12.42 -16.79 -1.93
C HIS A 378 -11.40 -17.85 -2.34
N SER A 379 -10.45 -18.12 -1.45
CA SER A 379 -9.53 -19.24 -1.54
C SER A 379 -10.12 -20.45 -0.82
N ASP A 380 -10.26 -21.57 -1.51
CA ASP A 380 -10.56 -22.87 -0.89
C ASP A 380 -9.24 -23.56 -0.48
N PRO A 381 -8.91 -23.62 0.82
CA PRO A 381 -7.64 -24.18 1.28
C PRO A 381 -7.52 -25.69 1.05
N ALA A 382 -8.63 -26.39 0.79
CA ALA A 382 -8.59 -27.83 0.53
C ALA A 382 -8.17 -28.15 -0.92
N THR A 383 -8.46 -27.23 -1.84
CA THR A 383 -8.21 -27.42 -3.28
C THR A 383 -7.19 -26.45 -3.85
N ASP A 384 -6.77 -25.45 -3.07
CA ASP A 384 -5.96 -24.30 -3.52
C ASP A 384 -6.57 -23.61 -4.75
N SER A 385 -7.91 -23.61 -4.81
CA SER A 385 -8.66 -22.95 -5.88
C SER A 385 -9.19 -21.60 -5.41
N TYR A 386 -9.24 -20.65 -6.35
CA TYR A 386 -9.67 -19.28 -6.10
C TYR A 386 -10.91 -18.99 -6.93
N GLN A 387 -11.92 -18.42 -6.30
CA GLN A 387 -13.13 -17.95 -6.99
C GLN A 387 -13.43 -16.50 -6.61
N GLU A 388 -13.83 -15.71 -7.60
CA GLU A 388 -14.31 -14.35 -7.41
C GLU A 388 -15.79 -14.38 -7.00
N LEU A 389 -16.13 -13.62 -5.95
CA LEU A 389 -17.49 -13.47 -5.45
C LEU A 389 -17.84 -11.99 -5.43
N ILE A 390 -18.89 -11.58 -6.14
CA ILE A 390 -19.31 -10.17 -6.14
C ILE A 390 -19.69 -9.74 -4.72
N MET A 391 -19.00 -8.71 -4.22
CA MET A 391 -19.27 -8.04 -2.95
C MET A 391 -20.21 -6.84 -3.13
N GLY A 392 -20.09 -6.13 -4.25
CA GLY A 392 -20.88 -4.94 -4.56
C GLY A 392 -20.81 -4.56 -6.04
N THR A 393 -21.83 -3.85 -6.51
CA THR A 393 -21.89 -3.33 -7.88
C THR A 393 -22.63 -1.99 -7.90
N THR A 394 -22.18 -1.06 -8.74
CA THR A 394 -22.91 0.17 -9.06
C THR A 394 -23.98 -0.04 -10.13
N ARG A 395 -23.97 -1.19 -10.84
CA ARG A 395 -24.95 -1.57 -11.86
C ARG A 395 -25.87 -2.70 -11.36
N GLY A 396 -27.16 -2.41 -11.30
CA GLY A 396 -28.16 -3.26 -10.63
C GLY A 396 -28.55 -4.58 -11.31
N CYS A 397 -27.87 -5.06 -12.37
CA CYS A 397 -28.34 -6.22 -13.14
C CYS A 397 -27.31 -7.37 -13.32
N ASP A 398 -26.06 -7.26 -12.86
CA ASP A 398 -24.98 -8.22 -13.20
C ASP A 398 -24.66 -9.26 -12.10
N SER A 399 -25.48 -9.35 -11.04
CA SER A 399 -25.37 -10.44 -10.08
C SER A 399 -26.28 -11.62 -10.48
N PRO A 400 -25.75 -12.71 -11.06
CA PRO A 400 -26.53 -13.95 -11.22
C PRO A 400 -26.95 -14.57 -9.88
N LEU A 401 -26.44 -14.05 -8.75
CA LEU A 401 -26.71 -14.54 -7.40
C LEU A 401 -27.75 -13.70 -6.62
N ALA A 402 -28.16 -12.54 -7.14
CA ALA A 402 -29.16 -11.68 -6.51
C ALA A 402 -30.30 -11.35 -7.47
N ALA A 403 -31.09 -12.37 -7.85
CA ALA A 403 -32.41 -12.15 -8.43
C ALA A 403 -33.35 -11.51 -7.39
N GLY A 404 -33.31 -10.19 -7.28
CA GLY A 404 -34.38 -9.36 -6.72
C GLY A 404 -35.36 -8.97 -7.81
N LEU A 405 -36.65 -9.19 -7.59
CA LEU A 405 -37.72 -8.95 -8.57
C LEU A 405 -37.80 -7.48 -9.02
N GLY A 406 -37.56 -7.26 -10.32
CA GLY A 406 -38.28 -6.26 -11.12
C GLY A 406 -37.50 -5.02 -11.53
N SER A 407 -36.95 -5.02 -12.77
CA SER A 407 -37.15 -3.97 -13.81
C SER A 407 -36.03 -3.83 -14.85
N CYS A 408 -35.13 -4.81 -15.06
CA CYS A 408 -34.20 -4.74 -16.20
C CYS A 408 -34.89 -5.28 -17.48
N THR A 409 -35.29 -4.40 -18.43
CA THR A 409 -35.63 -4.79 -19.81
C THR A 409 -34.41 -4.57 -20.70
N ALA A 410 -34.09 -5.60 -21.51
CA ALA A 410 -33.00 -5.63 -22.48
C ALA A 410 -33.04 -4.53 -23.53
#